data_AF-A0A1H0G1H6-F1
#
_entry.id   AF-A0A1H0G1H6-F1
#
_cell.length_a   1.000
_cell.length_b   1.000
_cell.length_c   1.000
_cell.angle_alpha   90.00
_cell.angle_beta   90.00
_cell.angle_gamma   90.00
#
_symmetry.space_group_name_H-M   'P 1'
#
loop_
_entity.id
_entity.type
_entity.pdbx_description
1 polymer ?
#
loop_
_entity_poly.entity_id
_entity_poly.type
_entity_poly.pdbx_seq_one_letter_code
_entity_poly.pdbx_strand_id
1 'polypeptide(L)'
;MYVKDALYLNLKQFNQLFLTTHQESLDFIQTLFDLTPNGYYGQNPKKSRAVHNMLKLLYFFTSILILLINPKLCLATQVHSHPEGLYVHQLAHFFFILSMVTLIYWLKKRNLYREKGWRYLKYSALCFIIWNIDAILAHYLENQNFFIIKNAGSLEAVLVSLPGYELHTLIFYFAKMDHIFCVPGILFLYFALRCFIDKARELK
;
A
#
# COMPACT_ATOMS: atom_id res chain seq x y z
N MET A 1 0.35 -3.80 -32.84
CA MET A 1 1.72 -4.31 -33.10
C MET A 1 2.84 -3.29 -32.81
N TYR A 2 2.57 -2.04 -32.38
CA TYR A 2 3.61 -1.00 -32.20
C TYR A 2 4.16 -0.79 -30.78
N VAL A 3 3.50 -1.30 -29.72
CA VAL A 3 3.87 -0.99 -28.32
C VAL A 3 5.00 -1.90 -27.79
N LYS A 4 5.07 -3.15 -28.26
CA LYS A 4 6.10 -4.11 -27.82
C LYS A 4 7.50 -3.70 -28.30
N ASP A 5 7.59 -3.20 -29.54
CA ASP A 5 8.88 -2.84 -30.15
C ASP A 5 9.47 -1.57 -29.52
N ALA A 6 8.62 -0.59 -29.15
CA ALA A 6 9.03 0.62 -28.45
C ALA A 6 9.52 0.35 -27.01
N LEU A 7 8.90 -0.62 -26.32
CA LEU A 7 9.36 -1.08 -24.99
C LEU A 7 10.70 -1.83 -25.09
N TYR A 8 10.86 -2.67 -26.11
CA TYR A 8 12.09 -3.45 -26.31
C TYR A 8 13.29 -2.55 -26.68
N LEU A 9 13.07 -1.49 -27.48
CA LEU A 9 14.10 -0.50 -27.79
C LEU A 9 14.55 0.29 -26.54
N ASN A 10 13.60 0.72 -25.72
CA ASN A 10 13.90 1.45 -24.48
C ASN A 10 14.65 0.59 -23.44
N LEU A 11 14.31 -0.70 -23.33
CA LEU A 11 15.01 -1.64 -22.45
C LEU A 11 16.45 -1.89 -22.90
N LYS A 12 16.70 -2.01 -24.21
CA LYS A 12 18.06 -2.13 -24.75
C LYS A 12 18.89 -0.86 -24.54
N GLN A 13 18.31 0.30 -24.80
CA GLN A 13 18.99 1.59 -24.57
C GLN A 13 19.29 1.81 -23.09
N PHE A 14 18.36 1.47 -22.19
CA PHE A 14 18.58 1.57 -20.75
C PHE A 14 19.67 0.59 -20.27
N ASN A 15 19.67 -0.66 -20.74
CA ASN A 15 20.73 -1.61 -20.39
C ASN A 15 22.10 -1.18 -20.94
N GLN A 16 22.18 -0.63 -22.15
CA GLN A 16 23.43 -0.08 -22.67
C GLN A 16 23.92 1.10 -21.84
N LEU A 17 23.05 2.06 -21.53
CA LEU A 17 23.40 3.21 -20.71
C LEU A 17 23.84 2.78 -19.30
N PHE A 18 23.15 1.83 -18.70
CA PHE A 18 23.52 1.29 -17.37
C PHE A 18 24.88 0.61 -17.40
N LEU A 19 25.17 -0.20 -18.42
CA LEU A 19 26.45 -0.90 -18.57
C LEU A 19 27.61 0.07 -18.86
N THR A 20 27.41 1.09 -19.70
CA THR A 20 28.45 2.10 -19.97
C THR A 20 28.74 2.95 -18.74
N THR A 21 27.70 3.40 -18.03
CA THR A 21 27.87 4.20 -16.80
C THR A 21 28.54 3.38 -15.70
N HIS A 22 28.23 2.08 -15.61
CA HIS A 22 28.89 1.19 -14.65
C HIS A 22 30.37 0.95 -15.02
N GLN A 23 30.69 0.73 -16.29
CA GLN A 23 32.08 0.55 -16.73
C GLN A 23 32.92 1.82 -16.52
N GLU A 24 32.39 2.98 -16.90
CA GLU A 24 33.06 4.27 -16.69
C GLU A 24 33.25 4.57 -15.20
N SER A 25 32.28 4.18 -14.35
CA SER A 25 32.43 4.33 -12.90
C SER A 25 33.50 3.41 -12.31
N LEU A 26 33.67 2.20 -12.86
CA LEU A 26 34.72 1.27 -12.44
C LEU A 26 36.09 1.76 -12.89
N ASP A 27 36.22 2.22 -14.14
CA ASP A 27 37.45 2.77 -14.69
C ASP A 27 37.87 4.05 -13.95
N PHE A 28 36.91 4.92 -13.59
CA PHE A 28 37.15 6.10 -12.76
C PHE A 28 37.60 5.71 -11.35
N ILE A 29 36.98 4.72 -10.71
CA ILE A 29 37.40 4.22 -9.39
C ILE A 29 38.82 3.62 -9.47
N GLN A 30 39.15 2.87 -10.52
CA GLN A 30 40.48 2.30 -10.73
C GLN A 30 41.54 3.38 -10.91
N THR A 31 41.19 4.46 -11.60
CA THR A 31 42.05 5.64 -11.82
C THR A 31 42.21 6.48 -10.55
N LEU A 32 41.13 6.67 -9.77
CA LEU A 32 41.12 7.47 -8.54
C LEU A 32 41.88 6.79 -7.38
N PHE A 33 41.98 5.46 -7.40
CA PHE A 33 42.67 4.66 -6.38
C PHE A 33 44.07 4.21 -6.78
N ASP A 34 44.57 4.60 -7.96
CA ASP A 34 45.91 4.32 -8.47
C ASP A 34 46.37 2.87 -8.19
N LEU A 35 45.47 1.92 -8.46
CA LEU A 35 45.76 0.48 -8.38
C LEU A 35 46.58 0.08 -9.62
N THR A 36 47.76 0.65 -9.75
CA THR A 36 48.79 0.11 -10.64
C THR A 36 49.15 -1.31 -10.17
N PRO A 37 49.48 -2.26 -11.07
CA PRO A 37 49.79 -3.63 -10.66
C PRO A 37 51.08 -3.76 -9.83
N ASN A 38 51.84 -2.67 -9.62
CA ASN A 38 53.14 -2.70 -8.95
C ASN A 38 53.38 -1.39 -8.19
N GLY A 39 53.09 -1.35 -6.88
CA GLY A 39 53.41 -0.20 -6.04
C GLY A 39 53.08 -0.41 -4.57
N TYR A 40 54.10 -0.77 -3.79
CA TYR A 40 54.06 -0.93 -2.32
C TYR A 40 53.57 0.33 -1.59
N TYR A 41 52.67 0.18 -0.60
CA TYR A 41 52.82 0.79 0.73
C TYR A 41 51.93 0.02 1.73
N GLY A 42 52.50 -0.36 2.87
CA GLY A 42 51.84 -1.17 3.90
C GLY A 42 50.52 -0.56 4.37
N GLN A 43 49.41 -1.20 4.02
CA GLN A 43 48.09 -0.84 4.53
C GLN A 43 47.61 -1.87 5.55
N ASN A 44 47.36 -1.38 6.77
CA ASN A 44 46.72 -2.16 7.83
C ASN A 44 45.40 -2.77 7.30
N PRO A 45 45.24 -4.11 7.28
CA PRO A 45 44.12 -4.78 6.64
C PRO A 45 42.75 -4.36 7.22
N LYS A 46 42.73 -3.86 8.47
CA LYS A 46 41.52 -3.30 9.08
C LYS A 46 41.09 -1.98 8.45
N LYS A 47 42.03 -1.12 8.03
CA LYS A 47 41.75 0.19 7.42
C LYS A 47 41.23 0.03 5.99
N SER A 48 41.81 -0.87 5.21
CA SER A 48 41.33 -1.23 3.86
C SER A 48 39.90 -1.80 3.90
N ARG A 49 39.60 -2.68 4.87
CA ARG A 49 38.25 -3.23 5.06
C ARG A 49 37.21 -2.18 5.44
N ALA A 50 37.59 -1.21 6.27
CA ALA A 50 36.71 -0.11 6.67
C ALA A 50 36.35 0.81 5.50
N VAL A 51 37.33 1.14 4.64
CA VAL A 51 37.11 1.95 3.42
C VAL A 51 36.19 1.21 2.44
N HIS A 52 36.39 -0.09 2.23
CA HIS A 52 35.50 -0.91 1.39
C HIS A 52 34.05 -0.93 1.89
N ASN A 53 33.85 -1.07 3.20
CA ASN A 53 32.51 -1.04 3.79
C ASN A 53 31.86 0.34 3.68
N MET A 54 32.64 1.41 3.84
CA MET A 54 32.16 2.79 3.70
C MET A 54 31.71 3.08 2.26
N LEU A 55 32.45 2.61 1.26
CA LEU A 55 32.09 2.75 -0.15
C LEU A 55 30.82 1.95 -0.50
N LYS A 56 30.66 0.73 0.02
CA LYS A 56 29.41 -0.04 -0.13
C LYS A 56 28.22 0.67 0.48
N LEU A 57 28.40 1.25 1.66
CA LEU A 57 27.35 1.98 2.36
C LEU A 57 26.95 3.24 1.58
N LEU A 58 27.93 4.00 1.09
CA LEU A 58 27.71 5.17 0.25
C LEU A 58 26.95 4.79 -1.02
N TYR A 59 27.38 3.74 -1.73
CA TYR A 59 26.72 3.24 -2.94
C TYR A 59 25.28 2.79 -2.68
N PHE A 60 25.03 2.12 -1.54
CA PHE A 60 23.69 1.71 -1.13
C PHE A 60 22.78 2.92 -0.91
N PHE A 61 23.23 3.92 -0.14
CA PHE A 61 22.45 5.12 0.14
C PHE A 61 22.24 6.00 -1.11
N THR A 62 23.24 6.16 -1.98
CA THR A 62 23.08 6.89 -3.24
C THR A 62 22.12 6.16 -4.18
N SER A 63 22.16 4.83 -4.25
CA SER A 63 21.21 4.03 -5.04
C SER A 63 19.77 4.21 -4.55
N ILE A 64 19.55 4.22 -3.22
CA ILE A 64 18.23 4.50 -2.64
C ILE A 64 17.79 5.92 -2.96
N LEU A 65 18.69 6.90 -2.83
CA LEU A 65 18.37 8.30 -3.11
C LEU A 65 17.99 8.51 -4.58
N ILE A 66 18.67 7.85 -5.53
CA ILE A 66 18.33 7.88 -6.96
C ILE A 66 16.94 7.26 -7.21
N LEU A 67 16.61 6.14 -6.53
CA LEU A 67 15.28 5.53 -6.62
C LEU A 67 14.17 6.43 -6.07
N LEU A 68 14.47 7.20 -5.01
CA LEU A 68 13.51 8.14 -4.41
C LEU A 68 13.30 9.40 -5.25
N ILE A 69 14.35 9.89 -5.93
CA ILE A 69 14.29 11.14 -6.72
C ILE A 69 13.67 10.91 -8.10
N ASN A 70 13.75 9.69 -8.64
CA ASN A 70 13.17 9.34 -9.92
C ASN A 70 12.11 8.25 -9.78
N PRO A 71 10.96 8.54 -9.13
CA PRO A 71 9.86 7.58 -9.05
C PRO A 71 9.31 7.40 -10.46
N LYS A 72 9.81 6.40 -11.18
CA LYS A 72 9.13 5.91 -12.37
C LYS A 72 7.78 5.38 -11.94
N LEU A 73 6.75 5.61 -12.75
CA LEU A 73 5.42 5.08 -12.56
C LEU A 73 5.50 3.55 -12.42
N CYS A 74 5.52 3.07 -11.18
CA CYS A 74 5.53 1.65 -10.89
C CYS A 74 4.09 1.17 -11.09
N LEU A 75 3.79 0.77 -12.33
CA LEU A 75 2.52 0.14 -12.73
C LEU A 75 2.39 -1.28 -12.15
N ALA A 76 2.76 -1.47 -10.87
CA ALA A 76 2.67 -2.74 -10.17
C ALA A 76 1.25 -3.03 -9.64
N THR A 77 0.36 -2.03 -9.66
CA THR A 77 -1.08 -2.23 -9.56
C THR A 77 -1.66 -2.02 -10.95
N GLN A 78 -2.43 -2.99 -11.43
CA GLN A 78 -3.15 -2.88 -12.68
C GLN A 78 -3.99 -1.59 -12.62
N VAL A 79 -3.76 -0.67 -13.54
CA VAL A 79 -4.63 0.49 -13.74
C VAL A 79 -5.94 -0.07 -14.28
N HIS A 80 -6.82 -0.52 -13.41
CA HIS A 80 -8.16 -0.85 -13.83
C HIS A 80 -8.82 0.49 -14.19
N SER A 81 -8.95 0.74 -15.49
CA SER A 81 -9.80 1.81 -15.98
C SER A 81 -11.23 1.60 -15.49
N HIS A 82 -11.97 2.69 -15.33
CA HIS A 82 -13.42 2.63 -15.19
C HIS A 82 -13.97 1.83 -16.39
N PRO A 83 -14.80 0.79 -16.21
CA PRO A 83 -15.53 0.39 -14.99
C PRO A 83 -15.01 -0.89 -14.27
N GLU A 84 -14.02 -1.61 -14.83
CA GLU A 84 -13.61 -2.95 -14.35
C GLU A 84 -13.12 -2.92 -12.89
N GLY A 85 -12.34 -1.90 -12.53
CA GLY A 85 -11.79 -1.76 -11.18
C GLY A 85 -12.85 -1.52 -10.14
N LEU A 86 -13.90 -0.78 -10.50
CA LEU A 86 -15.05 -0.54 -9.64
C LEU A 86 -15.80 -1.85 -9.36
N TYR A 87 -16.04 -2.69 -10.38
CA TYR A 87 -16.72 -3.97 -10.18
C TYR A 87 -15.92 -4.91 -9.27
N VAL A 88 -14.61 -5.05 -9.50
CA VAL A 88 -13.77 -5.92 -8.66
C VAL A 88 -13.70 -5.38 -7.23
N HIS A 89 -13.62 -4.06 -7.05
CA HIS A 89 -13.62 -3.43 -5.74
C HIS A 89 -14.95 -3.66 -4.98
N GLN A 90 -16.09 -3.49 -5.66
CA GLN A 90 -17.41 -3.80 -5.10
C GLN A 90 -17.52 -5.28 -4.71
N LEU A 91 -17.06 -6.19 -5.57
CA LEU A 91 -17.03 -7.62 -5.27
C LEU A 91 -16.14 -7.96 -4.06
N ALA A 92 -15.04 -7.23 -3.88
CA ALA A 92 -14.18 -7.39 -2.69
C ALA A 92 -14.93 -7.02 -1.40
N HIS A 93 -15.72 -5.95 -1.39
CA HIS A 93 -16.56 -5.61 -0.25
C HIS A 93 -17.60 -6.69 0.05
N PHE A 94 -18.29 -7.21 -0.97
CA PHE A 94 -19.24 -8.32 -0.79
C PHE A 94 -18.57 -9.57 -0.22
N PHE A 95 -17.42 -9.96 -0.76
CA PHE A 95 -16.66 -11.11 -0.27
C PHE A 95 -16.19 -10.91 1.18
N PHE A 96 -15.78 -9.69 1.53
CA PHE A 96 -15.39 -9.34 2.90
C PHE A 96 -16.58 -9.47 3.86
N ILE A 97 -17.76 -8.97 3.49
CA ILE A 97 -18.99 -9.12 4.28
C ILE A 97 -19.29 -10.60 4.52
N LEU A 98 -19.28 -11.43 3.47
CA LEU A 98 -19.52 -12.87 3.60
C LEU A 98 -18.53 -13.55 4.53
N SER A 99 -17.26 -13.15 4.46
CA SER A 99 -16.19 -13.65 5.33
C SER A 99 -16.45 -13.29 6.80
N MET A 100 -16.84 -12.05 7.09
CA MET A 100 -17.16 -11.60 8.44
C MET A 100 -18.43 -12.25 9.00
N VAL A 101 -19.48 -12.41 8.19
CA VAL A 101 -20.70 -13.13 8.57
C VAL A 101 -20.37 -14.59 8.92
N THR A 102 -19.56 -15.24 8.08
CA THR A 102 -19.11 -16.62 8.31
C THR A 102 -18.29 -16.72 9.60
N LEU A 103 -17.38 -15.76 9.85
CA LEU A 103 -16.63 -15.68 11.10
C LEU A 103 -17.57 -15.59 12.30
N ILE A 104 -18.53 -14.66 12.30
CA ILE A 104 -19.51 -14.49 13.39
C ILE A 104 -20.33 -15.76 13.60
N TYR A 105 -20.79 -16.40 12.51
CA TYR A 105 -21.52 -17.67 12.56
C TYR A 105 -20.72 -18.75 13.31
N TRP A 106 -19.44 -18.93 12.97
CA TRP A 106 -18.57 -19.92 13.63
C TRP A 106 -18.26 -19.56 15.09
N LEU A 107 -18.04 -18.28 15.40
CA LEU A 107 -17.86 -17.81 16.78
C LEU A 107 -19.09 -18.13 17.65
N LYS A 108 -20.29 -17.97 17.10
CA LYS A 108 -21.54 -18.31 17.77
C LYS A 108 -21.69 -19.83 17.91
N LYS A 109 -21.48 -20.59 16.83
CA LYS A 109 -21.64 -22.05 16.80
C LYS A 109 -20.73 -22.76 17.82
N ARG A 110 -19.52 -22.24 18.02
CA ARG A 110 -18.53 -22.77 18.98
C ARG A 110 -18.60 -22.14 20.38
N ASN A 111 -19.58 -21.27 20.64
CA ASN A 111 -19.70 -20.50 21.89
C ASN A 111 -18.43 -19.72 22.30
N LEU A 112 -17.58 -19.36 21.34
CA LEU A 112 -16.30 -18.67 21.59
C LEU A 112 -16.53 -17.23 22.08
N TYR A 113 -17.67 -16.61 21.75
CA TYR A 113 -18.03 -15.26 22.20
C TYR A 113 -18.08 -15.08 23.74
N ARG A 114 -18.05 -16.17 24.52
CA ARG A 114 -17.96 -16.13 25.98
C ARG A 114 -16.61 -15.63 26.47
N GLU A 115 -15.56 -15.89 25.69
CA GLU A 115 -14.22 -15.40 25.99
C GLU A 115 -14.04 -13.95 25.52
N LYS A 116 -13.32 -13.14 26.32
CA LYS A 116 -13.18 -11.70 26.12
C LYS A 116 -12.60 -11.34 24.74
N GLY A 117 -11.51 -12.00 24.31
CA GLY A 117 -10.86 -11.72 23.03
C GLY A 117 -11.76 -12.02 21.83
N TRP A 118 -12.42 -13.16 21.84
CA TRP A 118 -13.36 -13.58 20.81
C TRP A 118 -14.62 -12.69 20.74
N ARG A 119 -15.05 -12.13 21.88
CA ARG A 119 -16.14 -11.14 21.91
C ARG A 119 -15.75 -9.83 21.22
N TYR A 120 -14.53 -9.33 21.43
CA TYR A 120 -14.03 -8.17 20.69
C TYR A 120 -13.88 -8.46 19.19
N LEU A 121 -13.42 -9.66 18.82
CA LEU A 121 -13.34 -10.06 17.41
C LEU A 121 -14.72 -10.06 16.75
N LYS A 122 -15.76 -10.50 17.46
CA LYS A 122 -17.15 -10.41 16.98
C LYS A 122 -17.59 -8.96 16.77
N TYR A 123 -17.29 -8.05 17.69
CA TYR A 123 -17.65 -6.64 17.54
C TYR A 123 -16.88 -5.98 16.38
N SER A 124 -15.60 -6.29 16.22
CA SER A 124 -14.81 -5.88 15.07
C SER A 124 -15.43 -6.35 13.75
N ALA A 125 -15.80 -7.63 13.65
CA ALA A 125 -16.45 -8.18 12.47
C ALA A 125 -17.80 -7.50 12.16
N LEU A 126 -18.61 -7.17 13.19
CA LEU A 126 -19.86 -6.43 13.00
C LEU A 126 -19.61 -5.02 12.46
N CYS A 127 -18.64 -4.28 13.02
CA CYS A 127 -18.26 -2.96 12.53
C CYS A 127 -17.81 -3.02 11.06
N PHE A 128 -16.98 -4.02 10.70
CA PHE A 128 -16.55 -4.15 9.32
C PHE A 128 -17.68 -4.55 8.36
N ILE A 129 -18.66 -5.36 8.79
CA ILE A 129 -19.85 -5.63 7.96
C ILE A 129 -20.58 -4.33 7.65
N ILE A 130 -20.86 -3.52 8.68
CA ILE A 130 -21.57 -2.25 8.52
C ILE A 130 -20.77 -1.30 7.63
N TRP A 131 -19.45 -1.18 7.86
CA TRP A 131 -18.57 -0.35 7.04
C TRP A 131 -18.55 -0.78 5.56
N ASN A 132 -18.50 -2.09 5.27
CA ASN A 132 -18.51 -2.56 3.88
C ASN A 132 -19.87 -2.30 3.19
N ILE A 133 -20.98 -2.41 3.91
CA ILE A 133 -22.31 -2.05 3.37
C ILE A 133 -22.37 -0.56 3.04
N ASP A 134 -21.85 0.26 3.95
CA ASP A 134 -21.75 1.72 3.80
C ASP A 134 -20.87 2.11 2.61
N ALA A 135 -19.72 1.46 2.43
CA ALA A 135 -18.83 1.67 1.28
C ALA A 135 -19.50 1.28 -0.06
N ILE A 136 -20.23 0.16 -0.10
CA ILE A 136 -21.04 -0.23 -1.28
C ILE A 136 -22.08 0.84 -1.59
N LEU A 137 -22.78 1.37 -0.57
CA LEU A 137 -23.76 2.44 -0.74
C LEU A 137 -23.13 3.74 -1.24
N ALA A 138 -21.99 4.14 -0.68
CA ALA A 138 -21.24 5.33 -1.11
C ALA A 138 -20.88 5.25 -2.59
N HIS A 139 -20.32 4.11 -3.02
CA HIS A 139 -19.99 3.88 -4.43
C HIS A 139 -21.23 3.78 -5.33
N TYR A 140 -22.33 3.20 -4.85
CA TYR A 140 -23.58 3.20 -5.59
C TYR A 140 -24.07 4.64 -5.86
N LEU A 141 -24.08 5.48 -4.82
CA LEU A 141 -24.50 6.89 -4.88
C LEU A 141 -23.54 7.75 -5.72
N GLU A 142 -22.24 7.48 -5.69
CA GLU A 142 -21.22 8.17 -6.50
C GLU A 142 -21.43 7.97 -8.01
N ASN A 143 -22.01 6.84 -8.41
CA ASN A 143 -22.36 6.58 -9.80
C ASN A 143 -23.75 7.11 -10.20
N GLN A 144 -24.49 7.73 -9.27
CA GLN A 144 -25.77 8.38 -9.57
C GLN A 144 -25.56 9.86 -9.88
N ASN A 145 -26.44 10.42 -10.70
CA ASN A 145 -26.43 11.84 -11.06
C ASN A 145 -27.17 12.71 -10.01
N PHE A 146 -26.91 12.50 -8.70
CA PHE A 146 -27.58 13.21 -7.61
C PHE A 146 -26.83 14.44 -7.10
N PHE A 147 -25.52 14.52 -7.33
CA PHE A 147 -24.67 15.63 -6.90
C PHE A 147 -23.48 15.81 -7.83
N ILE A 148 -22.81 16.95 -7.70
CA ILE A 148 -21.59 17.29 -8.44
C ILE A 148 -20.47 17.48 -7.42
N ILE A 149 -19.35 16.77 -7.61
CA ILE A 149 -18.13 16.98 -6.83
C ILE A 149 -17.26 17.98 -7.59
N LYS A 150 -17.15 19.21 -7.07
CA LYS A 150 -16.21 20.22 -7.59
C LYS A 150 -14.84 19.99 -7.00
N ASN A 151 -13.78 20.24 -7.78
CA ASN A 151 -12.38 20.08 -7.36
C ASN A 151 -12.04 18.69 -6.82
N ALA A 152 -12.55 17.63 -7.46
CA ALA A 152 -12.26 16.26 -7.07
C ALA A 152 -10.74 16.01 -7.01
N GLY A 153 -10.26 15.48 -5.89
CA GLY A 153 -8.84 15.19 -5.67
C GLY A 153 -8.02 16.33 -5.04
N SER A 154 -8.63 17.47 -4.70
CA SER A 154 -7.98 18.52 -3.91
C SER A 154 -8.53 18.60 -2.48
N LEU A 155 -7.84 19.34 -1.61
CA LEU A 155 -8.32 19.67 -0.26
C LEU A 155 -9.55 20.60 -0.28
N GLU A 156 -9.86 21.20 -1.44
CA GLU A 156 -10.99 22.09 -1.66
C GLU A 156 -12.16 21.39 -2.36
N ALA A 157 -12.22 20.05 -2.27
CA ALA A 157 -13.32 19.29 -2.82
C ALA A 157 -14.64 19.69 -2.16
N VAL A 158 -15.61 20.15 -2.95
CA VAL A 158 -16.92 20.59 -2.47
C VAL A 158 -18.02 19.77 -3.12
N LEU A 159 -18.92 19.26 -2.29
CA LEU A 159 -20.10 18.52 -2.69
C LEU A 159 -21.26 19.49 -2.92
N VAL A 160 -21.77 19.56 -4.15
CA VAL A 160 -22.92 20.41 -4.52
C VAL A 160 -24.10 19.53 -4.88
N SER A 161 -25.19 19.64 -4.12
CA SER A 161 -26.43 18.89 -4.36
C SER A 161 -27.19 19.44 -5.57
N LEU A 162 -27.81 18.56 -6.35
CA LEU A 162 -28.83 18.95 -7.33
C LEU A 162 -30.17 19.20 -6.62
N PRO A 163 -31.00 20.15 -7.10
CA PRO A 163 -32.29 20.47 -6.47
C PRO A 163 -33.17 19.21 -6.31
N GLY A 164 -33.66 18.96 -5.10
CA GLY A 164 -34.50 17.79 -4.78
C GLY A 164 -33.74 16.51 -4.40
N TYR A 165 -32.41 16.52 -4.40
CA TYR A 165 -31.55 15.40 -4.00
C TYR A 165 -30.70 15.69 -2.75
N GLU A 166 -31.11 16.65 -1.93
CA GLU A 166 -30.39 17.09 -0.73
C GLU A 166 -30.20 15.93 0.26
N LEU A 167 -31.25 15.13 0.45
CA LEU A 167 -31.20 13.95 1.32
C LEU A 167 -30.19 12.90 0.82
N HIS A 168 -30.20 12.60 -0.49
CA HIS A 168 -29.27 11.65 -1.10
C HIS A 168 -27.81 12.14 -0.98
N THR A 169 -27.61 13.44 -1.13
CA THR A 169 -26.30 14.09 -0.97
C THR A 169 -25.81 14.00 0.48
N LEU A 170 -26.70 14.17 1.45
CA LEU A 170 -26.39 13.99 2.87
C LEU A 170 -26.04 12.53 3.22
N ILE A 171 -26.81 11.58 2.71
CA ILE A 171 -26.54 10.14 2.88
C ILE A 171 -25.17 9.80 2.27
N PHE A 172 -24.88 10.29 1.06
CA PHE A 172 -23.57 10.10 0.43
C PHE A 172 -22.44 10.69 1.27
N TYR A 173 -22.62 11.90 1.83
CA TYR A 173 -21.61 12.53 2.67
C TYR A 173 -21.23 11.65 3.87
N PHE A 174 -22.23 11.13 4.60
CA PHE A 174 -21.97 10.23 5.72
C PHE A 174 -21.41 8.88 5.27
N ALA A 175 -21.92 8.31 4.19
CA ALA A 175 -21.46 7.02 3.67
C ALA A 175 -19.99 7.05 3.20
N LYS A 176 -19.49 8.23 2.81
CA LYS A 176 -18.09 8.44 2.43
C LYS A 176 -17.16 8.62 3.65
N MET A 177 -17.70 8.72 4.87
CA MET A 177 -16.91 8.84 6.09
C MET A 177 -16.50 7.47 6.63
N ASP A 178 -15.42 6.91 6.11
CA ASP A 178 -14.86 5.61 6.54
C ASP A 178 -14.66 5.49 8.06
N HIS A 179 -14.41 6.62 8.73
CA HIS A 179 -14.09 6.69 10.15
C HIS A 179 -15.21 6.24 11.08
N ILE A 180 -16.48 6.30 10.66
CA ILE A 180 -17.63 6.02 11.55
C ILE A 180 -17.63 4.55 12.01
N PHE A 181 -17.30 3.62 11.11
CA PHE A 181 -17.37 2.19 11.39
C PHE A 181 -16.02 1.48 11.26
N CYS A 182 -15.15 1.89 10.34
CA CYS A 182 -13.85 1.24 10.15
C CYS A 182 -12.95 1.44 11.37
N VAL A 183 -12.86 2.66 11.90
CA VAL A 183 -11.99 2.97 13.05
C VAL A 183 -12.42 2.20 14.32
N PRO A 184 -13.70 2.22 14.74
CA PRO A 184 -14.15 1.34 15.83
C PRO A 184 -13.88 -0.14 15.57
N GLY A 185 -14.05 -0.60 14.33
CA GLY A 185 -13.75 -1.97 13.92
C GLY A 185 -12.28 -2.35 14.15
N ILE A 186 -11.35 -1.48 13.79
CA ILE A 186 -9.90 -1.64 14.03
C ILE A 186 -9.58 -1.62 15.53
N LEU A 187 -10.20 -0.73 16.31
CA LEU A 187 -10.01 -0.68 17.76
C LEU A 187 -10.44 -1.99 18.44
N PHE A 188 -11.59 -2.53 18.06
CA PHE A 188 -12.02 -3.84 18.57
C PHE A 188 -11.11 -4.98 18.12
N LEU A 189 -10.61 -4.93 16.88
CA LEU A 189 -9.63 -5.90 16.39
C LEU A 189 -8.35 -5.87 17.24
N TYR A 190 -7.83 -4.67 17.53
CA TYR A 190 -6.68 -4.47 18.39
C TYR A 190 -6.88 -5.08 19.78
N PHE A 191 -8.03 -4.83 20.42
CA PHE A 191 -8.33 -5.40 21.74
C PHE A 191 -8.46 -6.92 21.70
N ALA A 192 -9.03 -7.49 20.63
CA ALA A 192 -9.10 -8.94 20.43
C ALA A 192 -7.70 -9.56 20.35
N LEU A 193 -6.81 -9.00 19.53
CA LEU A 193 -5.44 -9.45 19.35
C LEU A 193 -4.64 -9.35 20.66
N ARG A 194 -4.79 -8.25 21.41
CA ARG A 194 -4.19 -8.09 22.74
C ARG A 194 -4.60 -9.22 23.68
N CYS A 195 -5.90 -9.50 23.78
CA CYS A 195 -6.40 -10.59 24.62
C CYS A 195 -5.82 -11.96 24.22
N PHE A 196 -5.65 -12.22 22.93
CA PHE A 196 -5.06 -13.48 22.46
C PHE A 196 -3.57 -13.58 22.79
N ILE A 197 -2.82 -12.49 22.62
CA ILE A 197 -1.38 -12.43 22.95
C ILE A 197 -1.16 -12.63 24.45
N ASP A 198 -1.96 -11.98 25.29
CA ASP A 198 -1.82 -12.09 26.74
C ASP A 198 -2.12 -13.52 27.21
N LYS A 199 -3.21 -14.13 26.71
CA LYS A 199 -3.53 -15.54 26.98
C LYS A 199 -2.44 -16.50 26.50
N ALA A 200 -1.80 -16.22 25.35
CA ALA A 200 -0.71 -17.04 24.83
C ALA A 200 0.58 -16.92 25.65
N ARG A 201 0.79 -15.82 26.38
CA ARG A 201 1.92 -15.63 27.30
C ARG A 201 1.72 -16.36 28.62
N GLU A 202 0.49 -16.43 29.12
CA GLU A 202 0.14 -17.17 30.36
C GLU A 202 0.29 -18.69 30.22
N LEU A 203 0.28 -19.20 28.99
CA LEU A 203 0.44 -20.63 28.69
C LEU A 203 1.91 -21.08 28.54
N LYS A 204 2.86 -20.16 28.63
CA LYS A 204 4.31 -20.43 28.57
C LYS A 204 4.92 -20.38 29.96
#